data_AF-A0A969K092-F1
#
_entry.id   AF-A0A969K092-F1
#
_cell.length_a   1.000
_cell.length_b   1.000
_cell.length_c   1.000
_cell.angle_alpha   90.00
_cell.angle_beta   90.00
_cell.angle_gamma   90.00
#
_symmetry.space_group_name_H-M   'P 1'
#
loop_
_entity.id
_entity.type
_entity.pdbx_description
1 polymer ?
#
loop_
_entity_poly.entity_id
_entity_poly.type
_entity_poly.pdbx_seq_one_letter_code
_entity_poly.pdbx_strand_id
1 'polypeptide(L)'
;MGTLAADNVLNSTEVYLNDAGNPLPLEPFFTIGSGELGFYFEPATAFGDDDQNEWRVHVRPSEDAPTPNGRPVLALSQFDALTTVSYRVAVEELEAPVELIQDFGTLVNWVTVQYQNELGRAVFITPDNSPTLKDDTSIAAWGEFHLERPLNIGAAADVTATELGARYLAAHKDPKFIVSGPLRVKGFIRGANNEPIPVSRIKAGGNIQIEDFLDDIAQVSGAGMTFRISRVAYNDATETAEIYTGLVPDAIEILLAQMNAGLTVIGRSGAIGDPADLY
;
A
#
# COMPACT_ATOMS: atom_id res chain seq x y z
N MET A 1 -24.28 -13.93 -37.89
CA MET A 1 -23.70 -14.36 -36.61
C MET A 1 -22.60 -13.37 -36.27
N GLY A 2 -22.86 -12.48 -35.31
CA GLY A 2 -21.90 -11.46 -34.90
C GLY A 2 -20.82 -12.09 -34.03
N THR A 3 -19.56 -11.87 -34.42
CA THR A 3 -18.38 -12.16 -33.61
C THR A 3 -18.40 -11.25 -32.38
N LEU A 4 -18.48 -11.86 -31.19
CA LEU A 4 -18.26 -11.17 -29.92
C LEU A 4 -16.82 -10.68 -29.91
N ALA A 5 -16.64 -9.36 -29.87
CA ALA A 5 -15.34 -8.73 -29.70
C ALA A 5 -14.78 -9.13 -28.33
N ALA A 6 -13.58 -9.70 -28.32
CA ALA A 6 -12.78 -9.90 -27.13
C ALA A 6 -12.22 -8.53 -26.68
N ASP A 7 -13.04 -7.71 -26.04
CA ASP A 7 -12.67 -6.35 -25.62
C ASP A 7 -11.99 -6.28 -24.25
N ASN A 8 -11.47 -7.39 -23.72
CA ASN A 8 -10.70 -7.42 -22.45
C ASN A 8 -9.18 -7.53 -22.67
N VAL A 9 -8.66 -7.06 -23.81
CA VAL A 9 -7.22 -7.03 -24.05
C VAL A 9 -6.62 -5.76 -23.45
N LEU A 10 -5.97 -5.92 -22.29
CA LEU A 10 -4.98 -4.97 -21.77
C LEU A 10 -3.84 -4.86 -22.78
N ASN A 11 -3.67 -3.67 -23.36
CA ASN A 11 -2.57 -3.42 -24.28
C ASN A 11 -1.36 -2.96 -23.46
N SER A 12 -0.56 -3.90 -23.02
CA SER A 12 0.82 -3.63 -22.61
C SER A 12 1.67 -4.81 -23.10
N THR A 13 2.39 -4.58 -24.19
CA THR A 13 3.56 -5.37 -24.58
C THR A 13 4.82 -4.92 -23.82
N GLU A 14 4.68 -3.96 -22.89
CA GLU A 14 5.78 -3.38 -22.13
C GLU A 14 5.42 -3.34 -20.64
N VAL A 15 5.93 -4.33 -19.92
CA VAL A 15 5.82 -4.48 -18.46
C VAL A 15 6.74 -3.45 -17.81
N TYR A 16 6.18 -2.38 -17.25
CA TYR A 16 6.96 -1.39 -16.52
C TYR A 16 6.81 -1.62 -15.01
N LEU A 17 7.84 -2.21 -14.40
CA LEU A 17 8.17 -2.04 -12.99
C LEU A 17 9.05 -0.78 -12.92
N ASN A 18 8.55 0.32 -12.34
CA ASN A 18 9.36 1.53 -12.17
C ASN A 18 10.04 1.48 -10.78
N ASP A 19 11.36 1.22 -10.80
CA ASP A 19 12.37 1.30 -9.71
C ASP A 19 12.19 0.40 -8.46
N ALA A 20 13.18 0.18 -7.59
CA ALA A 20 14.64 0.03 -7.71
C ALA A 20 15.05 -0.86 -6.52
N GLY A 21 15.55 -2.08 -6.76
CA GLY A 21 16.18 -2.87 -5.68
C GLY A 21 15.89 -4.36 -5.71
N ASN A 22 14.69 -4.80 -6.08
CA ASN A 22 14.40 -6.22 -6.18
C ASN A 22 13.32 -6.48 -7.25
N PRO A 23 13.69 -7.01 -8.43
CA PRO A 23 12.70 -7.47 -9.38
C PRO A 23 12.05 -8.74 -8.81
N LEU A 24 10.87 -8.60 -8.21
CA LEU A 24 9.99 -9.75 -8.11
C LEU A 24 9.63 -10.16 -9.55
N PRO A 25 9.98 -11.38 -10.00
CA PRO A 25 9.59 -11.83 -11.32
C PRO A 25 8.07 -11.97 -11.35
N LEU A 26 7.39 -11.01 -11.96
CA LEU A 26 6.00 -11.19 -12.36
C LEU A 26 5.99 -12.15 -13.54
N GLU A 27 5.73 -13.43 -13.25
CA GLU A 27 5.47 -14.39 -14.30
C GLU A 27 4.17 -14.01 -15.03
N PRO A 28 4.13 -14.10 -16.37
CA PRO A 28 2.90 -13.89 -17.11
C PRO A 28 1.83 -14.87 -16.64
N PHE A 29 0.73 -14.36 -16.11
CA PHE A 29 -0.42 -15.17 -15.68
C PHE A 29 -1.65 -14.85 -16.52
N PHE A 30 -2.49 -15.86 -16.73
CA PHE A 30 -3.80 -15.70 -17.37
C PHE A 30 -4.88 -15.82 -16.29
N THR A 31 -5.79 -14.86 -16.21
CA THR A 31 -6.92 -14.92 -15.30
C THR A 31 -8.08 -15.65 -15.98
N ILE A 32 -8.67 -16.61 -15.28
CA ILE A 32 -9.85 -17.34 -15.78
C ILE A 32 -11.08 -16.59 -15.26
N GLY A 33 -11.58 -15.62 -16.03
CA GLY A 33 -12.84 -14.94 -15.72
C GLY A 33 -12.88 -13.45 -16.07
N SER A 34 -14.07 -12.85 -15.93
CA SER A 34 -14.31 -11.42 -16.08
C SER A 34 -14.22 -10.65 -14.75
N GLY A 35 -13.29 -11.05 -13.87
CA GLY A 35 -13.07 -10.37 -12.59
C GLY A 35 -12.40 -9.01 -12.78
N GLU A 36 -12.64 -8.08 -11.86
CA GLU A 36 -11.93 -6.80 -11.84
C GLU A 36 -10.42 -7.06 -11.66
N LEU A 37 -9.58 -6.50 -12.52
CA LEU A 37 -8.14 -6.77 -12.53
C LEU A 37 -7.45 -6.42 -11.21
N GLY A 38 -7.96 -5.42 -10.47
CA GLY A 38 -7.47 -5.06 -9.14
C GLY A 38 -7.46 -6.24 -8.18
N PHE A 39 -8.46 -7.12 -8.26
CA PHE A 39 -8.58 -8.32 -7.45
C PHE A 39 -7.40 -9.29 -7.59
N TYR A 40 -6.77 -9.34 -8.76
CA TYR A 40 -5.63 -10.22 -9.01
C TYR A 40 -4.28 -9.60 -8.62
N PHE A 41 -4.18 -8.27 -8.61
CA PHE A 41 -2.93 -7.58 -8.29
C PHE A 41 -2.84 -7.12 -6.83
N GLU A 42 -3.97 -6.97 -6.13
CA GLU A 42 -4.01 -6.69 -4.68
C GLU A 42 -3.22 -7.72 -3.83
N PRO A 43 -3.34 -9.05 -4.08
CA PRO A 43 -2.47 -10.03 -3.46
C PRO A 43 -0.99 -9.76 -3.69
N ALA A 44 -0.60 -9.39 -4.91
CA ALA A 44 0.79 -9.16 -5.26
C ALA A 44 1.36 -7.94 -4.53
N THR A 45 0.55 -6.91 -4.27
CA THR A 45 0.98 -5.77 -3.46
C THR A 45 1.16 -6.10 -1.98
N ALA A 46 0.41 -7.08 -1.45
CA ALA A 46 0.52 -7.51 -0.06
C ALA A 46 1.84 -8.22 0.24
N PHE A 47 2.42 -8.88 -0.76
CA PHE A 47 3.72 -9.54 -0.66
C PHE A 47 4.91 -8.56 -0.71
N GLY A 48 4.71 -7.27 -1.01
CA GLY A 48 5.75 -6.23 -1.07
C GLY A 48 7.11 -6.67 -1.64
N ASP A 49 8.23 -6.21 -1.08
CA ASP A 49 9.59 -6.71 -1.41
C ASP A 49 10.34 -7.25 -0.17
N ASP A 50 11.56 -7.78 -0.33
CA ASP A 50 12.37 -8.34 0.78
C ASP A 50 12.63 -7.33 1.92
N ASP A 51 12.61 -6.03 1.62
CA ASP A 51 12.79 -4.94 2.58
C ASP A 51 11.47 -4.51 3.24
N GLN A 52 10.38 -5.26 2.99
CA GLN A 52 9.04 -5.01 3.52
C GLN A 52 8.43 -3.69 3.05
N ASN A 53 8.89 -3.16 1.92
CA ASN A 53 8.31 -1.97 1.32
C ASN A 53 6.88 -2.28 0.85
N GLU A 54 6.02 -1.27 0.97
CA GLU A 54 4.62 -1.33 0.55
C GLU A 54 4.50 -1.06 -0.95
N TRP A 55 3.75 -1.90 -1.65
CA TRP A 55 3.53 -1.79 -3.09
C TRP A 55 2.10 -1.33 -3.40
N ARG A 56 1.93 -0.72 -4.58
CA ARG A 56 0.63 -0.23 -5.05
C ARG A 56 0.34 -0.61 -6.48
N VAL A 57 -0.92 -0.91 -6.74
CA VAL A 57 -1.51 -0.94 -8.07
C VAL A 57 -2.17 0.42 -8.31
N HIS A 58 -1.88 1.05 -9.43
CA HIS A 58 -2.49 2.32 -9.80
C HIS A 58 -2.67 2.43 -11.31
N VAL A 59 -3.59 3.29 -11.74
CA VAL A 59 -3.73 3.65 -13.14
C VAL A 59 -2.82 4.83 -13.43
N ARG A 60 -1.91 4.70 -14.40
CA ARG A 60 -1.04 5.80 -14.82
C ARG A 60 -1.87 6.92 -15.46
N PRO A 61 -1.48 8.19 -15.24
CA PRO A 61 -2.10 9.32 -15.90
C PRO A 61 -2.04 9.18 -17.43
N SER A 62 -3.11 9.58 -18.11
CA SER A 62 -3.17 9.55 -19.58
C SER A 62 -2.11 10.44 -20.24
N GLU A 63 -1.68 11.50 -19.57
CA GLU A 63 -0.59 12.40 -19.98
C GLU A 63 0.80 11.74 -19.93
N ASP A 64 0.98 10.78 -19.01
CA ASP A 64 2.26 10.11 -18.74
C ASP A 64 2.32 8.68 -19.31
N ALA A 65 1.18 8.17 -19.81
CA ALA A 65 1.05 6.83 -20.34
C ALA A 65 1.10 6.89 -21.89
N PRO A 66 2.24 6.55 -22.53
CA PRO A 66 2.34 6.49 -23.98
C PRO A 66 1.60 5.25 -24.50
N THR A 67 0.27 5.27 -24.51
CA THR A 67 -0.51 4.20 -25.12
C THR A 67 -0.92 4.58 -26.54
N PRO A 68 -0.52 3.81 -27.56
CA PRO A 68 -0.91 4.06 -28.95
C PRO A 68 -2.44 4.10 -29.17
N ASN A 69 -3.22 3.54 -28.23
CA ASN A 69 -4.67 3.42 -28.30
C ASN A 69 -5.42 4.30 -27.28
N GLY A 70 -4.73 5.16 -26.53
CA GLY A 70 -5.34 6.05 -25.52
C GLY A 70 -6.04 5.33 -24.37
N ARG A 71 -5.79 4.03 -24.18
CA ARG A 71 -6.35 3.26 -23.07
C ARG A 71 -5.57 3.54 -21.78
N PRO A 72 -6.23 3.48 -20.61
CA PRO A 72 -5.55 3.59 -19.32
C PRO A 72 -4.51 2.48 -19.15
N VAL A 73 -3.37 2.81 -18.54
CA VAL A 73 -2.31 1.83 -18.21
C VAL A 73 -2.40 1.51 -16.74
N LEU A 74 -2.57 0.24 -16.41
CA LEU A 74 -2.38 -0.24 -15.05
C LEU A 74 -0.87 -0.39 -14.79
N ALA A 75 -0.39 0.12 -13.66
CA ALA A 75 0.99 0.01 -13.23
C ALA A 75 1.07 -0.51 -11.79
N LEU A 76 2.15 -1.23 -11.53
CA LEU A 76 2.55 -1.70 -10.22
C LEU A 76 3.85 -0.96 -9.84
N SER A 77 3.89 -0.31 -8.68
CA SER A 77 5.09 0.38 -8.19
C SER A 77 5.17 0.29 -6.68
N GLN A 78 6.35 0.53 -6.12
CA GLN A 78 6.46 0.84 -4.69
C GLN A 78 5.79 2.18 -4.41
N PHE A 79 5.33 2.34 -3.16
CA PHE A 79 4.99 3.67 -2.70
C PHE A 79 6.25 4.50 -2.44
N ASP A 80 6.18 5.78 -2.75
CA ASP A 80 7.28 6.71 -2.45
C ASP A 80 7.47 6.82 -0.92
N ALA A 81 8.73 6.77 -0.49
CA ALA A 81 9.09 6.98 0.91
C ALA A 81 8.55 8.33 1.39
N LEU A 82 8.09 8.40 2.64
CA LEU A 82 7.52 9.63 3.23
C LEU A 82 8.55 10.77 3.40
N THR A 83 9.84 10.49 3.13
CA THR A 83 10.89 11.51 3.00
C THR A 83 10.80 12.29 1.68
N THR A 84 10.15 11.72 0.67
CA THR A 84 9.90 12.37 -0.61
C THR A 84 8.59 13.14 -0.52
N VAL A 85 8.62 14.42 -0.89
CA VAL A 85 7.48 15.32 -0.81
C VAL A 85 7.02 15.65 -2.22
N SER A 86 5.74 15.40 -2.54
CA SER A 86 5.13 15.78 -3.81
C SER A 86 4.46 17.14 -3.72
N TYR A 87 3.79 17.38 -2.59
CA TYR A 87 3.00 18.58 -2.32
C TYR A 87 3.30 19.14 -0.94
N ARG A 88 3.19 20.45 -0.78
CA ARG A 88 3.39 21.18 0.47
C ARG A 88 2.17 22.04 0.75
N VAL A 89 1.76 22.10 2.01
CA VAL A 89 0.67 22.98 2.45
C VAL A 89 0.96 23.50 3.85
N ALA A 90 0.73 24.79 4.05
CA ALA A 90 0.69 25.40 5.37
C ALA A 90 -0.71 25.24 5.97
N VAL A 91 -0.82 25.15 7.30
CA VAL A 91 -2.14 24.99 7.96
C VAL A 91 -3.06 26.17 7.66
N GLU A 92 -2.50 27.37 7.55
CA GLU A 92 -3.20 28.61 7.19
C GLU A 92 -3.70 28.66 5.74
N GLU A 93 -3.20 27.79 4.85
CA GLU A 93 -3.66 27.69 3.46
C GLU A 93 -4.89 26.79 3.29
N LEU A 94 -5.28 26.09 4.35
CA LEU A 94 -6.44 25.19 4.33
C LEU A 94 -7.74 25.97 4.51
N GLU A 95 -8.78 25.61 3.76
CA GLU A 95 -10.10 26.24 3.89
C GLU A 95 -10.80 25.91 5.24
N ALA A 96 -10.34 24.87 5.93
CA ALA A 96 -10.86 24.45 7.22
C ALA A 96 -9.72 24.02 8.14
N PRO A 97 -9.83 24.27 9.46
CA PRO A 97 -8.87 23.77 10.42
C PRO A 97 -8.89 22.23 10.43
N VAL A 98 -7.72 21.65 10.60
CA VAL A 98 -7.53 20.20 10.74
C VAL A 98 -6.68 19.94 11.98
N GLU A 99 -6.86 18.77 12.58
CA GLU A 99 -6.09 18.34 13.75
C GLU A 99 -5.30 17.09 13.39
N LEU A 100 -4.10 16.96 13.94
CA LEU A 100 -3.36 15.71 13.91
C LEU A 100 -3.70 14.89 15.13
N ILE A 101 -4.18 13.69 14.90
CA ILE A 101 -4.51 12.72 15.93
C ILE A 101 -3.48 11.61 15.83
N GLN A 102 -2.88 11.26 16.97
CA GLN A 102 -2.08 10.06 17.07
C GLN A 102 -3.02 8.88 17.33
N ASP A 103 -3.12 7.98 16.36
CA ASP A 103 -3.95 6.78 16.44
C ASP A 103 -3.16 5.63 17.07
N PHE A 104 -3.66 5.19 18.23
CA PHE A 104 -3.19 3.99 18.93
C PHE A 104 -4.12 2.79 18.67
N GLY A 105 -5.28 2.98 18.04
CA GLY A 105 -6.25 1.92 17.81
C GLY A 105 -5.74 0.83 16.86
N THR A 106 -4.76 1.17 16.03
CA THR A 106 -4.09 0.27 15.08
C THR A 106 -2.71 -0.21 15.54
N LEU A 107 -2.28 0.16 16.76
CA LEU A 107 -0.97 -0.21 17.30
C LEU A 107 -0.92 -1.71 17.64
N VAL A 108 -0.03 -2.44 16.97
CA VAL A 108 0.27 -3.84 17.24
C VAL A 108 1.77 -4.02 17.14
N ASN A 109 2.43 -4.30 18.26
CA ASN A 109 3.88 -4.50 18.34
C ASN A 109 4.28 -5.91 18.83
N TRP A 110 3.30 -6.81 18.93
CA TRP A 110 3.47 -8.23 19.21
C TRP A 110 2.42 -9.03 18.42
N VAL A 111 2.88 -9.94 17.54
CA VAL A 111 2.03 -10.66 16.59
C VAL A 111 2.10 -12.17 16.83
N THR A 112 0.96 -12.84 16.90
CA THR A 112 0.86 -14.29 16.72
C THR A 112 0.27 -14.58 15.35
N VAL A 113 0.89 -15.49 14.60
CA VAL A 113 0.41 -15.92 13.29
C VAL A 113 -0.15 -17.33 13.39
N GLN A 114 -1.30 -17.56 12.76
CA GLN A 114 -1.91 -18.89 12.60
C GLN A 114 -1.93 -19.26 11.12
N TYR A 115 -1.48 -20.47 10.78
CA TYR A 115 -1.55 -21.00 9.41
C TYR A 115 -1.94 -22.48 9.38
N GLN A 116 -2.41 -22.95 8.23
CA GLN A 116 -2.66 -24.36 7.95
C GLN A 116 -1.49 -24.93 7.15
N ASN A 117 -0.79 -25.91 7.69
CA ASN A 117 0.29 -26.58 6.98
C ASN A 117 -0.24 -27.52 5.88
N GLU A 118 0.68 -28.16 5.13
CA GLU A 118 0.34 -29.09 4.04
C GLU A 118 -0.54 -30.28 4.48
N LEU A 119 -0.57 -30.60 5.78
CA LEU A 119 -1.41 -31.64 6.36
C LEU A 119 -2.78 -31.13 6.84
N GLY A 120 -3.11 -29.86 6.56
CA GLY A 120 -4.34 -29.19 7.00
C GLY A 120 -4.41 -28.91 8.50
N ARG A 121 -3.28 -28.99 9.22
CA ARG A 121 -3.23 -28.73 10.67
C ARG A 121 -2.96 -27.27 10.93
N ALA A 122 -3.70 -26.69 11.89
CA ALA A 122 -3.42 -25.36 12.40
C ALA A 122 -2.10 -25.36 13.18
N VAL A 123 -1.20 -24.46 12.81
CA VAL A 123 0.09 -24.20 13.46
C VAL A 123 0.10 -22.73 13.88
N PHE A 124 0.69 -22.45 15.04
CA PHE A 124 0.84 -21.10 15.57
C PHE A 124 2.32 -20.75 15.66
N ILE A 125 2.66 -19.54 15.22
CA ILE A 125 4.00 -18.95 15.37
C ILE A 125 3.86 -17.75 16.28
N THR A 126 4.64 -17.72 17.34
CA THR A 126 4.72 -16.59 18.28
C THR A 126 6.13 -16.00 18.26
N PRO A 127 6.34 -14.84 18.91
CA PRO A 127 7.66 -14.26 19.12
C PRO A 127 8.67 -15.17 19.85
N ASP A 128 8.20 -16.19 20.58
CA ASP A 128 9.09 -17.20 21.19
C ASP A 128 9.71 -18.13 20.14
N ASN A 129 9.00 -18.35 19.03
CA ASN A 129 9.47 -19.14 17.89
C ASN A 129 10.22 -18.29 16.86
N SER A 130 9.75 -17.06 16.62
CA SER A 130 10.39 -16.12 15.69
C SER A 130 10.42 -14.71 16.28
N PRO A 131 11.60 -14.20 16.70
CA PRO A 131 11.71 -12.88 17.35
C PRO A 131 11.33 -11.72 16.42
N THR A 132 11.22 -11.93 15.11
CA THR A 132 10.78 -10.92 14.13
C THR A 132 9.29 -10.57 14.25
N LEU A 133 8.53 -11.28 15.07
CA LEU A 133 7.10 -11.05 15.31
C LEU A 133 6.83 -10.13 16.51
N LYS A 134 7.85 -9.49 17.06
CA LYS A 134 7.74 -8.42 18.06
C LYS A 134 8.73 -7.30 17.80
N ASP A 135 8.44 -6.10 18.28
CA ASP A 135 9.38 -4.98 18.25
C ASP A 135 9.62 -4.45 19.67
N ASP A 136 10.76 -4.82 20.26
CA ASP A 136 11.10 -4.46 21.64
C ASP A 136 11.29 -2.94 21.83
N THR A 137 11.65 -2.20 20.77
CA THR A 137 11.80 -0.74 20.83
C THR A 137 10.44 -0.05 20.90
N SER A 138 9.49 -0.47 20.08
CA SER A 138 8.10 -0.01 20.15
C SER A 138 7.46 -0.38 21.49
N ILE A 139 7.65 -1.62 21.96
CA ILE A 139 7.11 -2.06 23.26
C ILE A 139 7.65 -1.18 24.39
N ALA A 140 8.95 -0.87 24.38
CA ALA A 140 9.55 0.02 25.37
C ALA A 140 9.01 1.45 25.31
N ALA A 141 8.64 1.94 24.11
CA ALA A 141 8.13 3.30 23.92
C ALA A 141 6.64 3.43 24.26
N TRP A 142 5.82 2.44 23.90
CA TRP A 142 4.36 2.58 23.90
C TRP A 142 3.65 1.58 24.81
N GLY A 143 4.31 0.50 25.24
CA GLY A 143 3.70 -0.63 25.91
C GLY A 143 3.46 -1.80 24.95
N GLU A 144 3.07 -2.96 25.49
CA GLU A 144 2.86 -4.18 24.72
C GLU A 144 1.42 -4.27 24.20
N PHE A 145 1.23 -4.36 22.88
CA PHE A 145 -0.06 -4.41 22.20
C PHE A 145 -0.16 -5.60 21.25
N HIS A 146 -1.20 -6.40 21.48
CA HIS A 146 -1.43 -7.68 20.81
C HIS A 146 -2.66 -7.60 19.93
N LEU A 147 -2.68 -8.42 18.89
CA LEU A 147 -3.94 -8.74 18.22
C LEU A 147 -4.88 -9.48 19.19
N GLU A 148 -6.17 -9.13 19.16
CA GLU A 148 -7.21 -9.86 19.90
C GLU A 148 -7.32 -11.32 19.45
N ARG A 149 -6.91 -11.61 18.21
CA ARG A 149 -6.91 -12.94 17.60
C ARG A 149 -5.63 -13.12 16.77
N PRO A 150 -5.09 -14.35 16.68
CA PRO A 150 -3.97 -14.64 15.78
C PRO A 150 -4.25 -14.18 14.34
N LEU A 151 -3.22 -13.67 13.68
CA LEU A 151 -3.23 -13.34 12.26
C LEU A 151 -3.38 -14.64 11.47
N ASN A 152 -4.58 -14.91 10.96
CA ASN A 152 -4.86 -16.14 10.24
C ASN A 152 -4.60 -15.98 8.74
N ILE A 153 -3.55 -16.65 8.26
CA ILE A 153 -3.11 -16.59 6.87
C ILE A 153 -3.65 -17.75 6.02
N GLY A 154 -4.42 -18.68 6.58
CA GLY A 154 -4.90 -19.85 5.83
C GLY A 154 -3.76 -20.83 5.48
N ALA A 155 -3.84 -21.48 4.32
CA ALA A 155 -2.88 -22.51 3.91
C ALA A 155 -1.56 -21.89 3.44
N ALA A 156 -0.46 -22.21 4.15
CA ALA A 156 0.86 -21.62 3.88
C ALA A 156 2.00 -22.48 4.46
N ALA A 157 3.24 -22.13 4.07
CA ALA A 157 4.45 -22.64 4.70
C ALA A 157 4.88 -21.74 5.88
N ASP A 158 5.69 -22.30 6.78
CA ASP A 158 6.20 -21.61 7.98
C ASP A 158 6.93 -20.29 7.68
N VAL A 159 7.73 -20.30 6.61
CA VAL A 159 8.49 -19.12 6.15
C VAL A 159 7.52 -18.02 5.68
N THR A 160 6.54 -18.36 4.83
CA THR A 160 5.52 -17.42 4.35
C THR A 160 4.71 -16.84 5.51
N ALA A 161 4.38 -17.66 6.51
CA ALA A 161 3.67 -17.22 7.69
C ALA A 161 4.45 -16.22 8.52
N THR A 162 5.73 -16.50 8.75
CA THR A 162 6.62 -15.62 9.50
C THR A 162 6.83 -14.29 8.78
N GLU A 163 7.01 -14.32 7.45
CA GLU A 163 7.22 -13.11 6.66
C GLU A 163 5.98 -12.20 6.63
N LEU A 164 4.78 -12.76 6.40
CA LEU A 164 3.53 -11.99 6.45
C LEU A 164 3.28 -11.40 7.85
N GLY A 165 3.59 -12.16 8.91
CA GLY A 165 3.53 -11.65 10.28
C GLY A 165 4.50 -10.49 10.54
N ALA A 166 5.73 -10.59 10.04
CA ALA A 166 6.74 -9.54 10.17
C ALA A 166 6.34 -8.26 9.40
N ARG A 167 5.76 -8.40 8.21
CA ARG A 167 5.22 -7.25 7.45
C ARG A 167 4.05 -6.59 8.17
N TYR A 168 3.11 -7.40 8.69
CA TYR A 168 2.00 -6.87 9.48
C TYR A 168 2.50 -6.08 10.68
N LEU A 169 3.51 -6.61 11.39
CA LEU A 169 4.18 -5.92 12.48
C LEU A 169 4.83 -4.61 12.01
N ALA A 170 5.63 -4.63 10.93
CA ALA A 170 6.28 -3.45 10.41
C ALA A 170 5.29 -2.32 10.07
N ALA A 171 4.10 -2.69 9.59
CA ALA A 171 3.04 -1.75 9.28
C ALA A 171 2.31 -1.22 10.53
N HIS A 172 2.31 -1.90 11.67
CA HIS A 172 1.45 -1.57 12.83
C HIS A 172 2.20 -1.32 14.13
N LYS A 173 3.52 -1.51 14.17
CA LYS A 173 4.31 -1.44 15.39
C LYS A 173 4.39 -0.05 16.00
N ASP A 174 4.12 1.02 15.27
CA ASP A 174 4.18 2.39 15.79
C ASP A 174 2.83 3.10 15.64
N PRO A 175 2.45 3.96 16.60
CA PRO A 175 1.25 4.78 16.48
C PRO A 175 1.30 5.63 15.21
N LYS A 176 0.17 5.70 14.51
CA LYS A 176 0.10 6.40 13.22
C LYS A 176 -0.51 7.78 13.40
N PHE A 177 0.06 8.77 12.74
CA PHE A 177 -0.52 10.09 12.70
C PHE A 177 -1.57 10.16 11.61
N ILE A 178 -2.79 10.57 11.98
CA ILE A 178 -3.89 10.79 11.06
C ILE A 178 -4.34 12.24 11.13
N VAL A 179 -4.80 12.77 10.01
CA VAL A 179 -5.48 14.07 9.97
C VAL A 179 -6.97 13.83 10.26
N SER A 180 -7.57 14.63 11.14
CA SER A 180 -8.96 14.48 11.60
C SER A 180 -10.02 14.61 10.48
N GLY A 181 -9.64 15.11 9.31
CA GLY A 181 -10.50 15.25 8.15
C GLY A 181 -9.72 15.52 6.86
N PRO A 182 -10.40 15.70 5.72
CA PRO A 182 -9.73 16.01 4.47
C PRO A 182 -9.10 17.42 4.50
N LEU A 183 -7.89 17.53 3.97
CA LEU A 183 -7.24 18.81 3.71
C LEU A 183 -7.96 19.47 2.53
N ARG A 184 -8.58 20.62 2.75
CA ARG A 184 -9.30 21.37 1.70
C ARG A 184 -8.42 22.50 1.18
N VAL A 185 -8.07 22.42 -0.11
CA VAL A 185 -7.19 23.38 -0.78
C VAL A 185 -7.88 23.92 -2.02
N LYS A 186 -7.72 25.22 -2.29
CA LYS A 186 -8.38 25.90 -3.40
C LYS A 186 -7.39 26.54 -4.37
N GLY A 187 -7.65 26.39 -5.67
CA GLY A 187 -6.85 26.98 -6.74
C GLY A 187 -5.51 26.28 -6.92
N PHE A 188 -4.53 26.56 -6.05
CA PHE A 188 -3.17 26.03 -6.16
C PHE A 188 -2.66 25.46 -4.83
N ILE A 189 -1.82 24.44 -4.92
CA ILE A 189 -1.00 23.90 -3.83
C ILE A 189 0.48 24.07 -4.19
N ARG A 190 1.37 24.12 -3.21
CA ARG A 190 2.81 24.14 -3.48
C ARG A 190 3.29 22.74 -3.87
N GLY A 191 4.09 22.65 -4.92
CA GLY A 191 4.83 21.44 -5.28
C GLY A 191 6.09 21.26 -4.43
N ALA A 192 6.85 20.21 -4.74
CA ALA A 192 8.07 19.86 -4.02
C ALA A 192 9.09 21.01 -3.93
N ASN A 193 9.20 21.83 -4.98
CA ASN A 193 10.13 22.96 -5.10
C ASN A 193 9.41 24.33 -4.92
N ASN A 194 8.28 24.35 -4.21
CA ASN A 194 7.44 25.54 -4.00
C ASN A 194 6.82 26.14 -5.27
N GLU A 195 6.82 25.41 -6.39
CA GLU A 195 6.10 25.81 -7.58
C GLU A 195 4.57 25.69 -7.36
N PRO A 196 3.76 26.62 -7.89
CA PRO A 196 2.31 26.52 -7.79
C PRO A 196 1.80 25.40 -8.72
N ILE A 197 1.17 24.38 -8.12
CA ILE A 197 0.50 23.29 -8.82
C ILE A 197 -1.01 23.49 -8.70
N PRO A 198 -1.76 23.55 -9.82
CA PRO A 198 -3.22 23.61 -9.77
C PRO A 198 -3.79 22.43 -8.98
N VAL A 199 -4.78 22.66 -8.11
CA VAL A 199 -5.34 21.60 -7.26
C VAL A 199 -5.98 20.45 -8.06
N SER A 200 -6.38 20.71 -9.31
CA SER A 200 -6.86 19.69 -10.26
C SER A 200 -5.80 18.66 -10.66
N ARG A 201 -4.51 18.94 -10.39
CA ARG A 201 -3.37 18.05 -10.69
C ARG A 201 -2.87 17.28 -9.46
N ILE A 202 -3.55 17.39 -8.32
CA ILE A 202 -3.19 16.63 -7.11
C ILE A 202 -3.60 15.17 -7.31
N LYS A 203 -2.67 14.25 -7.01
CA LYS A 203 -2.83 12.81 -7.28
C LYS A 203 -2.84 12.03 -5.98
N ALA A 204 -3.69 11.00 -5.92
CA ALA A 204 -3.58 9.96 -4.89
C ALA A 204 -2.27 9.17 -5.08
N GLY A 205 -1.75 8.61 -3.99
CA GLY A 205 -0.45 7.94 -3.93
C GLY A 205 0.74 8.89 -3.77
N GLY A 206 0.59 10.19 -4.06
CA GLY A 206 1.62 11.19 -3.75
C GLY A 206 1.73 11.45 -2.25
N ASN A 207 2.77 12.20 -1.88
CA ASN A 207 3.02 12.59 -0.50
C ASN A 207 2.78 14.10 -0.31
N ILE A 208 2.06 14.46 0.75
CA ILE A 208 1.79 15.85 1.13
C ILE A 208 2.45 16.17 2.47
N GLN A 209 3.23 17.23 2.52
CA GLN A 209 3.85 17.75 3.73
C GLN A 209 3.04 18.92 4.28
N ILE A 210 2.67 18.85 5.55
CA ILE A 210 2.04 19.94 6.28
C ILE A 210 3.13 20.66 7.10
N GLU A 211 3.49 21.88 6.69
CA GLU A 211 4.74 22.54 7.11
C GLU A 211 4.67 23.16 8.52
N ASP A 212 3.52 23.69 8.92
CA ASP A 212 3.37 24.50 10.14
C ASP A 212 2.72 23.76 11.32
N PHE A 213 2.77 22.42 11.34
CA PHE A 213 2.39 21.66 12.54
C PHE A 213 3.54 21.70 13.56
N LEU A 214 3.55 22.76 14.39
CA LEU A 214 4.56 23.04 15.42
C LEU A 214 4.25 22.41 16.79
N ASP A 215 3.12 21.74 16.97
CA ASP A 215 2.78 21.14 18.26
C ASP A 215 3.45 19.77 18.42
N ASP A 216 4.55 19.78 19.20
CA ASP A 216 5.01 18.88 20.29
C ASP A 216 4.74 17.36 20.27
N ILE A 217 3.95 16.81 19.35
CA ILE A 217 3.50 15.40 19.39
C ILE A 217 4.57 14.46 18.80
N ALA A 218 5.43 14.94 17.90
CA ALA A 218 6.47 14.11 17.26
C ALA A 218 7.92 14.44 17.68
N GLN A 219 8.15 15.49 18.49
CA GLN A 219 9.50 16.00 18.81
C GLN A 219 10.41 16.29 17.59
N VAL A 220 9.84 16.38 16.37
CA VAL A 220 10.60 16.69 15.16
C VAL A 220 10.54 18.20 14.89
N SER A 221 11.55 18.91 15.38
CA SER A 221 11.69 20.37 15.19
C SER A 221 11.76 20.75 13.71
N GLY A 222 10.88 21.65 13.27
CA GLY A 222 11.07 22.53 12.10
C GLY A 222 10.87 21.92 10.71
N ALA A 223 10.40 20.67 10.59
CA ALA A 223 10.29 19.98 9.30
C ALA A 223 8.86 19.71 8.82
N GLY A 224 7.80 20.03 9.59
CA GLY A 224 6.44 19.62 9.24
C GLY A 224 6.26 18.09 9.22
N MET A 225 5.05 17.63 8.88
CA MET A 225 4.73 16.20 8.82
C MET A 225 4.27 15.79 7.42
N THR A 226 4.85 14.70 6.91
CA THR A 226 4.50 14.16 5.59
C THR A 226 3.49 13.02 5.72
N PHE A 227 2.41 13.12 4.96
CA PHE A 227 1.37 12.13 4.88
C PHE A 227 1.24 11.63 3.45
N ARG A 228 0.82 10.38 3.31
CA ARG A 228 0.42 9.84 2.01
C ARG A 228 -1.00 10.27 1.69
N ILE A 229 -1.21 10.66 0.43
CA ILE A 229 -2.54 10.97 -0.08
C ILE A 229 -3.22 9.66 -0.47
N SER A 230 -4.24 9.25 0.28
CA SER A 230 -5.00 8.03 -0.02
C SER A 230 -6.08 8.27 -1.07
N ARG A 231 -6.69 9.46 -1.07
CA ARG A 231 -7.75 9.84 -2.01
C ARG A 231 -7.76 11.34 -2.26
N VAL A 232 -8.15 11.73 -3.46
CA VAL A 232 -8.41 13.14 -3.82
C VAL A 232 -9.80 13.23 -4.41
N ALA A 233 -10.61 14.17 -3.94
CA ALA A 233 -11.86 14.56 -4.60
C ALA A 233 -11.73 15.99 -5.10
N TYR A 234 -12.03 16.23 -6.38
CA TYR A 234 -11.94 17.55 -6.99
C TYR A 234 -13.32 18.07 -7.38
N ASN A 235 -13.58 19.33 -7.10
CA ASN A 235 -14.78 20.05 -7.53
C ASN A 235 -14.38 21.18 -8.48
N ASP A 236 -14.73 21.02 -9.75
CA ASP A 236 -14.44 21.98 -10.82
C ASP A 236 -15.14 23.32 -10.61
N ALA A 237 -16.39 23.31 -10.12
CA ALA A 237 -17.17 24.53 -9.94
C ALA A 237 -16.61 25.46 -8.86
N THR A 238 -15.93 24.91 -7.85
CA THR A 238 -15.32 25.69 -6.77
C THR A 238 -13.80 25.75 -6.84
N GLU A 239 -13.19 25.04 -7.80
CA GLU A 239 -11.75 24.82 -7.91
C GLU A 239 -11.12 24.34 -6.59
N THR A 240 -11.83 23.45 -5.88
CA THR A 240 -11.41 22.93 -4.57
C THR A 240 -11.04 21.46 -4.69
N ALA A 241 -9.93 21.06 -4.07
CA ALA A 241 -9.59 19.67 -3.84
C ALA A 241 -9.73 19.33 -2.35
N GLU A 242 -10.37 18.20 -2.08
CA GLU A 242 -10.36 17.53 -0.78
C GLU A 242 -9.35 16.39 -0.83
N ILE A 243 -8.27 16.53 -0.08
CA ILE A 243 -7.16 15.58 0.00
C ILE A 243 -7.35 14.77 1.27
N TYR A 244 -7.58 13.48 1.10
CA TYR A 244 -7.70 12.54 2.20
C TYR A 244 -6.32 11.94 2.45
N THR A 245 -5.88 12.07 3.69
CA THR A 245 -4.66 11.45 4.21
C THR A 245 -5.07 10.36 5.18
N GLY A 246 -4.44 9.20 5.10
CA GLY A 246 -4.76 8.13 6.02
C GLY A 246 -4.08 6.84 5.64
N LEU A 247 -4.38 5.81 6.42
CA LEU A 247 -3.93 4.45 6.17
C LEU A 247 -4.52 4.02 4.83
N VAL A 248 -3.66 3.82 3.85
CA VAL A 248 -4.02 3.02 2.68
C VAL A 248 -4.52 1.68 3.23
N PRO A 249 -5.67 1.15 2.77
CA PRO A 249 -6.13 -0.17 3.19
C PRO A 249 -4.97 -1.15 3.06
N ASP A 250 -4.63 -1.82 4.15
CA ASP A 250 -3.47 -2.70 4.18
C ASP A 250 -3.72 -3.84 3.18
N ALA A 251 -2.88 -3.92 2.15
CA ALA A 251 -2.96 -4.97 1.15
C ALA A 251 -2.88 -6.35 1.81
N ILE A 252 -2.22 -6.47 2.98
CA ILE A 252 -2.18 -7.67 3.80
C ILE A 252 -3.57 -7.98 4.37
N GLU A 253 -4.30 -7.02 4.92
CA GLU A 253 -5.66 -7.27 5.43
C GLU A 253 -6.62 -7.71 4.31
N ILE A 254 -6.50 -7.13 3.12
CA ILE A 254 -7.26 -7.52 1.94
C ILE A 254 -6.88 -8.95 1.49
N LEU A 255 -5.58 -9.25 1.42
CA LEU A 255 -5.09 -10.61 1.11
C LEU A 255 -5.62 -11.62 2.12
N LEU A 256 -5.54 -11.32 3.42
CA LEU A 256 -6.03 -12.20 4.47
C LEU A 256 -7.54 -12.41 4.38
N ALA A 257 -8.31 -11.37 4.05
CA ALA A 257 -9.74 -11.52 3.80
C ALA A 257 -10.02 -12.44 2.59
N GLN A 258 -9.23 -12.32 1.51
CA GLN A 258 -9.35 -13.17 0.33
C GLN A 258 -8.94 -14.63 0.60
N MET A 259 -7.83 -14.85 1.33
CA MET A 259 -7.38 -16.19 1.74
C MET A 259 -8.42 -16.86 2.66
N ASN A 260 -9.00 -16.12 3.60
CA ASN A 260 -10.07 -16.61 4.48
C ASN A 260 -11.39 -16.87 3.75
N ALA A 261 -11.65 -16.20 2.63
CA ALA A 261 -12.79 -16.46 1.76
C ALA A 261 -12.61 -17.73 0.88
N GLY A 262 -11.49 -18.46 1.03
CA GLY A 262 -11.22 -19.69 0.30
C GLY A 262 -10.67 -19.48 -1.11
N LEU A 263 -10.21 -18.26 -1.43
CA LEU A 263 -9.49 -18.01 -2.68
C LEU A 263 -8.03 -18.44 -2.49
N THR A 264 -7.65 -19.49 -3.20
CA THR A 264 -6.26 -19.94 -3.25
C THR A 264 -5.49 -19.08 -4.24
N VAL A 265 -4.64 -18.18 -3.76
CA VAL A 265 -3.62 -17.53 -4.59
C VAL A 265 -2.46 -18.50 -4.75
N ILE A 266 -2.34 -19.14 -5.91
CA ILE A 266 -1.21 -20.02 -6.23
C ILE A 266 -0.04 -19.15 -6.67
N GLY A 267 0.68 -18.58 -5.72
CA GLY A 267 2.03 -18.07 -5.95
C GLY A 267 3.02 -19.23 -5.89
N ARG A 268 3.33 -19.87 -7.01
CA ARG A 268 4.42 -20.84 -7.05
C ARG A 268 5.74 -20.08 -7.09
N SER A 269 6.37 -19.92 -5.93
CA SER A 269 7.83 -19.73 -5.87
C SER A 269 8.47 -21.08 -6.18
N GLY A 270 8.88 -21.28 -7.42
CA GLY A 270 9.58 -22.48 -7.84
C GLY A 270 10.57 -22.14 -8.94
N ALA A 271 11.87 -22.26 -8.64
CA ALA A 271 12.90 -22.23 -9.66
C ALA A 271 12.54 -23.26 -10.74
N ILE A 272 12.22 -22.81 -11.95
CA ILE A 272 11.97 -23.69 -13.08
C ILE A 272 13.32 -24.34 -13.42
N GLY A 273 13.37 -25.66 -13.19
CA GLY A 273 14.44 -26.52 -13.67
C GLY A 273 14.59 -26.46 -15.18
N ASP A 274 15.80 -26.78 -15.62
CA ASP A 274 16.34 -26.77 -16.99
C ASP A 274 15.28 -26.94 -18.12
N PRO A 275 15.30 -26.12 -19.20
CA PRO A 275 14.33 -26.19 -20.32
C PRO A 275 14.35 -27.49 -21.14
N ALA A 276 15.09 -28.51 -20.71
CA ALA A 276 15.27 -29.78 -21.40
C ALA A 276 14.07 -30.74 -21.25
N ASP A 277 13.12 -30.48 -20.34
CA ASP A 277 12.01 -31.40 -20.07
C ASP A 277 10.74 -31.14 -20.93
N LEU A 278 10.85 -30.37 -22.02
CA LEU A 278 9.75 -30.15 -22.97
C LEU A 278 10.16 -30.44 -24.42
N TYR A 279 10.54 -31.70 -24.70
CA TYR A 279 10.40 -32.33 -26.01
C TYR A 279 10.06 -33.82 -25.88
#